data_AF-A0A7S2XKH3-F1
#
_entry.id   AF-A0A7S2XKH3-F1
#
_cell.length_a   1.000
_cell.length_b   1.000
_cell.length_c   1.000
_cell.angle_alpha   90.00
_cell.angle_beta   90.00
_cell.angle_gamma   90.00
#
_symmetry.space_group_name_H-M   'P 1'
#
loop_
_entity.id
_entity.type
_entity.pdbx_description
1 polymer ?
#
loop_
_entity_poly.entity_id
_entity_poly.type
_entity_poly.pdbx_seq_one_letter_code
_entity_poly.pdbx_strand_id
1 'polypeptide(L)'
;MSVEAVEKTGKLFTWKTFAQDHTRFAAMLPGYLGAYVSPPGLGRSLSPVEIESVMVTMNTYNNACPYCSGLHGQLARMAGANDIDALHPAVVYTKVFAQESGRGPVEAAAFETLKAAMDPARASSVRSLCWALLWGKTTGNSINAARDKLLSRHFSDITTLDVVLLGYYGPLFFFIGVLNQILLKAPANVPSWFSSTLGAILWVPQALFIAPMGILCVAVNGGKVV
;
A
#
# COMPACT_ATOMS: atom_id res chain seq x y z
N MET A 1 32.21 12.99 3.68
CA MET A 1 31.10 12.12 4.09
C MET A 1 30.18 11.96 2.90
N SER A 2 30.31 10.83 2.18
CA SER A 2 29.38 10.48 1.11
C SER A 2 28.03 10.16 1.73
N VAL A 3 27.00 10.91 1.34
CA VAL A 3 25.61 10.55 1.63
C VAL A 3 25.37 9.23 0.91
N GLU A 4 25.37 8.13 1.63
CA GLU A 4 24.89 6.85 1.10
C GLU A 4 23.50 7.11 0.52
N ALA A 5 23.37 6.93 -0.78
CA ALA A 5 22.07 6.90 -1.44
C ALA A 5 21.34 5.69 -0.86
N VAL A 6 20.58 5.92 0.22
CA VAL A 6 19.66 4.92 0.76
C VAL A 6 18.81 4.46 -0.40
N GLU A 7 18.92 3.17 -0.72
CA GLU A 7 18.17 2.54 -1.79
C GLU A 7 16.70 2.96 -1.64
N LYS A 8 16.23 3.81 -2.56
CA LYS A 8 14.92 4.45 -2.45
C LYS A 8 13.79 3.43 -2.68
N THR A 9 14.11 2.19 -3.04
CA THR A 9 13.22 1.26 -3.73
C THR A 9 13.51 -0.19 -3.32
N GLY A 10 12.49 -1.01 -3.06
CA GLY A 10 12.69 -2.44 -2.71
C GLY A 10 12.94 -2.75 -1.24
N LYS A 11 12.64 -1.79 -0.36
CA LYS A 11 12.89 -1.87 1.09
C LYS A 11 12.28 -3.14 1.70
N LEU A 12 13.13 -3.89 2.38
CA LEU A 12 12.73 -4.75 3.48
C LEU A 12 12.70 -3.90 4.75
N PHE A 13 11.90 -4.29 5.73
CA PHE A 13 11.92 -3.59 7.00
C PHE A 13 13.22 -3.84 7.75
N THR A 14 13.79 -2.75 8.27
CA THR A 14 14.61 -2.74 9.49
C THR A 14 13.74 -2.27 10.65
N TRP A 15 14.17 -2.46 11.91
CA TRP A 15 13.45 -1.92 13.07
C TRP A 15 13.21 -0.41 12.99
N LYS A 16 14.21 0.34 12.49
CA LYS A 16 14.11 1.80 12.33
C LYS A 16 13.03 2.18 11.32
N THR A 17 13.09 1.63 10.10
CA THR A 17 12.10 1.93 9.06
C THR A 17 10.73 1.37 9.41
N PHE A 18 10.66 0.24 10.12
CA PHE A 18 9.42 -0.31 10.62
C PHE A 18 8.73 0.67 11.58
N ALA A 19 9.45 1.13 12.60
CA ALA A 19 8.91 2.07 13.57
C ALA A 19 8.52 3.42 12.95
N GLN A 20 9.32 3.94 12.01
CA GLN A 20 8.99 5.21 11.35
C GLN A 20 7.74 5.06 10.47
N ASP A 21 7.74 4.08 9.58
CA ASP A 21 6.75 3.97 8.51
C ASP A 21 5.37 3.57 9.04
N HIS A 22 5.29 2.77 10.10
CA HIS A 22 4.01 2.37 10.70
C HIS A 22 3.24 3.54 11.31
N THR A 23 3.91 4.60 11.76
CA THR A 23 3.21 5.81 12.19
C THR A 23 2.50 6.48 11.01
N ARG A 24 3.17 6.53 9.85
CA ARG A 24 2.62 7.11 8.64
C ARG A 24 1.53 6.25 8.02
N PHE A 25 1.71 4.93 7.99
CA PHE A 25 0.68 4.00 7.50
C PHE A 25 -0.62 4.13 8.30
N ALA A 26 -0.55 4.17 9.63
CA ALA A 26 -1.73 4.36 10.47
C ALA A 26 -2.41 5.71 10.22
N ALA A 27 -1.65 6.79 10.07
CA ALA A 27 -2.18 8.12 9.77
C ALA A 27 -2.92 8.20 8.41
N MET A 28 -2.59 7.32 7.46
CA MET A 28 -3.20 7.28 6.13
C MET A 28 -4.45 6.40 6.04
N LEU A 29 -4.74 5.58 7.06
CA LEU A 29 -5.91 4.68 7.05
C LEU A 29 -7.24 5.39 6.79
N PRO A 30 -7.53 6.58 7.36
CA PRO A 30 -8.79 7.28 7.09
C PRO A 30 -8.92 7.77 5.64
N GLY A 31 -7.83 8.24 5.04
CA GLY A 31 -7.81 8.66 3.64
C GLY A 31 -7.95 7.46 2.69
N TYR A 32 -7.36 6.32 3.06
CA TYR A 32 -7.51 5.06 2.34
C TYR A 32 -8.97 4.59 2.34
N LEU A 33 -9.65 4.58 3.49
CA LEU A 33 -11.08 4.25 3.55
C LEU A 33 -11.92 5.27 2.75
N GLY A 34 -11.56 6.55 2.85
CA GLY A 34 -12.19 7.64 2.12
C GLY A 34 -12.22 7.45 0.60
N ALA A 35 -11.21 6.78 0.04
CA ALA A 35 -11.17 6.44 -1.38
C ALA A 35 -12.36 5.56 -1.82
N TYR A 36 -12.90 4.72 -0.94
CA TYR A 36 -13.97 3.77 -1.26
C TYR A 36 -15.38 4.23 -0.86
N VAL A 37 -15.54 4.81 0.33
CA VAL A 37 -16.88 4.98 0.95
C VAL A 37 -17.27 6.43 1.21
N SER A 38 -16.53 7.41 0.69
CA SER A 38 -16.89 8.81 0.91
C SER A 38 -18.28 9.11 0.34
N PRO A 39 -19.19 9.68 1.15
CA PRO A 39 -20.47 10.20 0.69
C PRO A 39 -20.31 11.16 -0.50
N PRO A 40 -21.28 11.20 -1.42
CA PRO A 40 -21.36 12.24 -2.43
C PRO A 40 -21.25 13.63 -1.77
N GLY A 41 -20.34 14.47 -2.25
CA GLY A 41 -20.11 15.83 -1.71
C GLY A 41 -18.96 15.96 -0.70
N LEU A 42 -18.46 14.87 -0.10
CA LEU A 42 -17.22 14.91 0.72
C LEU A 42 -15.94 14.74 -0.10
N GLY A 43 -16.08 14.44 -1.40
CA GLY A 43 -15.02 14.56 -2.40
C GLY A 43 -13.83 13.61 -2.23
N ARG A 44 -13.86 12.59 -1.36
CA ARG A 44 -12.72 11.67 -1.19
C ARG A 44 -12.79 10.43 -2.07
N SER A 45 -14.00 10.01 -2.46
CA SER A 45 -14.17 8.78 -3.22
C SER A 45 -13.56 8.88 -4.61
N LEU A 46 -12.93 7.79 -5.00
CA LEU A 46 -12.34 7.58 -6.31
C LEU A 46 -13.18 6.53 -7.04
N SER A 47 -13.19 6.56 -8.37
CA SER A 47 -13.78 5.46 -9.11
C SER A 47 -12.95 4.18 -8.92
N PRO A 48 -13.56 2.99 -8.97
CA PRO A 48 -12.82 1.73 -8.87
C PRO A 48 -11.66 1.62 -9.87
N VAL A 49 -11.85 2.14 -11.10
CA VAL A 49 -10.79 2.17 -12.12
C VAL A 49 -9.61 3.02 -11.67
N GLU A 50 -9.85 4.21 -11.11
CA GLU A 50 -8.79 5.08 -10.60
C GLU A 50 -8.05 4.45 -9.42
N ILE A 51 -8.77 3.82 -8.49
CA ILE A 51 -8.19 3.13 -7.33
C ILE A 51 -7.23 2.05 -7.81
N GLU A 52 -7.70 1.14 -8.66
CA GLU A 52 -6.86 0.03 -9.11
C GLU A 52 -5.77 0.47 -10.07
N SER A 53 -5.96 1.56 -10.81
CA SER A 53 -4.88 2.19 -11.58
C SER A 53 -3.75 2.68 -10.68
N VAL A 54 -4.07 3.30 -9.54
CA VAL A 54 -3.08 3.69 -8.52
C VAL A 54 -2.41 2.46 -7.93
N MET A 55 -3.18 1.44 -7.55
CA MET A 55 -2.62 0.24 -6.90
C MET A 55 -1.71 -0.54 -7.84
N VAL A 56 -2.14 -0.81 -9.07
CA VAL A 56 -1.33 -1.50 -10.06
C VAL A 56 -0.09 -0.69 -10.39
N THR A 57 -0.20 0.63 -10.59
CA THR A 57 0.95 1.50 -10.86
C THR A 57 1.96 1.44 -9.71
N MET A 58 1.52 1.63 -8.45
CA MET A 58 2.39 1.52 -7.28
C MET A 58 3.13 0.18 -7.22
N ASN A 59 2.47 -0.91 -7.63
CA ASN A 59 3.06 -2.24 -7.55
C ASN A 59 4.07 -2.51 -8.68
N THR A 60 3.85 -1.95 -9.87
CA THR A 60 4.77 -2.04 -11.03
C THR A 60 6.13 -1.41 -10.75
N TYR A 61 6.18 -0.29 -10.02
CA TYR A 61 7.44 0.40 -9.72
C TYR A 61 7.99 -0.04 -8.36
N ASN A 62 9.30 -0.29 -8.27
CA ASN A 62 10.03 -0.53 -7.02
C ASN A 62 9.62 -1.81 -6.28
N ASN A 63 10.14 -2.94 -6.79
CA ASN A 63 10.02 -4.30 -6.30
C ASN A 63 8.57 -4.80 -6.17
N ALA A 64 8.11 -5.54 -7.18
CA ALA A 64 6.76 -6.11 -7.20
C ALA A 64 6.58 -7.09 -6.02
N CYS A 65 5.47 -6.93 -5.29
CA CYS A 65 5.10 -7.86 -4.22
C CYS A 65 4.10 -8.87 -4.80
N PRO A 66 4.37 -10.19 -4.81
CA PRO A 66 3.46 -11.18 -5.41
C PRO A 66 2.04 -11.16 -4.85
N TYR A 67 1.89 -10.88 -3.55
CA TYR A 67 0.58 -10.75 -2.90
C TYR A 67 -0.20 -9.57 -3.47
N CYS A 68 0.45 -8.41 -3.58
CA CYS A 68 -0.13 -7.19 -4.12
C CYS A 68 -0.41 -7.32 -5.62
N SER A 69 0.52 -7.90 -6.39
CA SER A 69 0.35 -8.18 -7.83
C SER A 69 -0.86 -9.06 -8.07
N GLY A 70 -1.00 -10.12 -7.28
CA GLY A 70 -2.15 -11.02 -7.34
C GLY A 70 -3.43 -10.24 -7.04
N LEU A 71 -3.57 -9.75 -5.82
CA LEU A 71 -4.80 -9.10 -5.36
C LEU A 71 -5.24 -7.94 -6.27
N HIS A 72 -4.38 -6.95 -6.49
CA HIS A 72 -4.73 -5.78 -7.28
C HIS A 72 -4.81 -6.07 -8.79
N GLY A 73 -4.13 -7.10 -9.29
CA GLY A 73 -4.37 -7.57 -10.66
C GLY A 73 -5.78 -8.12 -10.85
N GLN A 74 -6.29 -8.89 -9.87
CA GLN A 74 -7.67 -9.37 -9.90
C GLN A 74 -8.67 -8.24 -9.73
N LEU A 75 -8.45 -7.34 -8.76
CA LEU A 75 -9.32 -6.20 -8.52
C LEU A 75 -9.35 -5.23 -9.71
N ALA A 76 -8.21 -4.98 -10.36
CA ALA A 76 -8.13 -4.18 -11.59
C ALA A 76 -8.98 -4.79 -12.72
N ARG A 77 -8.85 -6.11 -12.96
CA ARG A 77 -9.70 -6.81 -13.94
C ARG A 77 -11.18 -6.67 -13.61
N MET A 78 -11.53 -6.87 -12.34
CA MET A 78 -12.91 -6.74 -11.88
C MET A 78 -13.44 -5.31 -12.04
N ALA A 79 -12.61 -4.30 -11.78
CA ALA A 79 -12.97 -2.89 -11.96
C ALA A 79 -12.98 -2.42 -13.43
N GLY A 80 -12.48 -3.23 -14.37
CA GLY A 80 -12.33 -2.84 -15.76
C GLY A 80 -11.11 -1.95 -16.04
N ALA A 81 -10.13 -1.92 -15.13
CA ALA A 81 -8.90 -1.15 -15.24
C ALA A 81 -7.81 -1.89 -16.05
N ASN A 82 -8.17 -2.42 -17.23
CA ASN A 82 -7.24 -3.19 -18.06
C ASN A 82 -6.24 -2.29 -18.81
N ASP A 83 -6.69 -1.09 -19.18
CA ASP A 83 -5.89 -0.09 -19.90
C ASP A 83 -5.72 1.15 -19.00
N ILE A 84 -4.63 1.17 -18.23
CA ILE A 84 -4.32 2.29 -17.33
C ILE A 84 -3.89 3.50 -18.16
N ASP A 85 -4.63 4.59 -18.06
CA ASP A 85 -4.23 5.88 -18.62
C ASP A 85 -2.98 6.40 -17.89
N ALA A 86 -1.85 6.31 -18.59
CA ALA A 86 -0.54 6.72 -18.08
C ALA A 86 -0.42 8.22 -17.80
N LEU A 87 -1.33 9.04 -18.36
CA LEU A 87 -1.39 10.50 -18.22
C LEU A 87 -2.40 10.94 -17.15
N HIS A 88 -3.23 10.04 -16.64
CA HIS A 88 -4.17 10.37 -15.57
C HIS A 88 -3.41 10.94 -14.36
N PRO A 89 -3.81 12.09 -13.77
CA PRO A 89 -3.01 12.76 -12.75
C PRO A 89 -2.69 11.88 -11.53
N ALA A 90 -3.63 11.02 -11.12
CA ALA A 90 -3.38 10.04 -10.06
C ALA A 90 -2.22 9.09 -10.41
N VAL A 91 -2.20 8.54 -11.62
CA VAL A 91 -1.16 7.61 -12.10
C VAL A 91 0.19 8.31 -12.21
N VAL A 92 0.21 9.55 -12.73
CA VAL A 92 1.43 10.36 -12.82
C VAL A 92 2.05 10.60 -11.44
N TYR A 93 1.23 11.05 -10.47
CA TYR A 93 1.69 11.22 -9.10
C TYR A 93 2.16 9.91 -8.49
N THR A 94 1.42 8.83 -8.69
CA THR A 94 1.76 7.51 -8.15
C THR A 94 3.13 7.02 -8.62
N LYS A 95 3.52 7.29 -9.87
CA LYS A 95 4.88 6.97 -10.37
C LYS A 95 5.96 7.69 -9.56
N VAL A 96 5.78 9.00 -9.33
CA VAL A 96 6.73 9.79 -8.54
C VAL A 96 6.75 9.34 -7.09
N PHE A 97 5.57 9.11 -6.49
CA PHE A 97 5.46 8.59 -5.13
C PHE A 97 6.21 7.27 -4.99
N ALA A 98 6.02 6.34 -5.92
CA ALA A 98 6.69 5.05 -5.90
C ALA A 98 8.20 5.26 -5.91
N GLN A 99 8.73 6.01 -6.90
CA GLN A 99 10.16 6.32 -7.07
C GLN A 99 10.81 6.93 -5.82
N GLU A 100 10.07 7.76 -5.11
CA GLU A 100 10.55 8.48 -3.92
C GLU A 100 10.15 7.81 -2.60
N SER A 101 9.50 6.63 -2.64
CA SER A 101 8.95 5.96 -1.45
C SER A 101 8.13 6.90 -0.56
N GLY A 102 7.32 7.75 -1.19
CA GLY A 102 6.41 8.67 -0.50
C GLY A 102 7.08 9.83 0.24
N ARG A 103 8.37 10.12 0.01
CA ARG A 103 9.15 11.06 0.83
C ARG A 103 9.94 12.06 0.00
N GLY A 104 10.38 13.12 0.66
CA GLY A 104 11.30 14.10 0.09
C GLY A 104 10.62 15.20 -0.73
N PRO A 105 11.40 16.21 -1.16
CA PRO A 105 10.87 17.40 -1.81
C PRO A 105 10.23 17.11 -3.17
N VAL A 106 10.70 16.08 -3.88
CA VAL A 106 10.16 15.67 -5.18
C VAL A 106 8.75 15.10 -5.03
N GLU A 107 8.52 14.21 -4.06
CA GLU A 107 7.17 13.70 -3.77
C GLU A 107 6.24 14.82 -3.30
N ALA A 108 6.73 15.72 -2.44
CA ALA A 108 5.94 16.84 -1.96
C ALA A 108 5.49 17.76 -3.12
N ALA A 109 6.41 18.11 -4.03
CA ALA A 109 6.08 18.92 -5.20
C ALA A 109 5.09 18.21 -6.12
N ALA A 110 5.27 16.91 -6.39
CA ALA A 110 4.33 16.14 -7.19
C ALA A 110 2.94 16.04 -6.54
N PHE A 111 2.86 16.00 -5.21
CA PHE A 111 1.58 16.03 -4.50
C PHE A 111 0.87 17.38 -4.65
N GLU A 112 1.59 18.49 -4.65
CA GLU A 112 1.02 19.81 -4.96
C GLU A 112 0.47 19.86 -6.39
N THR A 113 1.21 19.30 -7.36
CA THR A 113 0.72 19.17 -8.75
C THR A 113 -0.54 18.32 -8.83
N LEU A 114 -0.62 17.21 -8.08
CA LEU A 114 -1.82 16.37 -8.02
C LEU A 114 -3.03 17.16 -7.50
N LYS A 115 -2.87 17.90 -6.38
CA LYS A 115 -3.94 18.74 -5.81
C LYS A 115 -4.37 19.88 -6.73
N ALA A 116 -3.50 20.34 -7.62
CA ALA A 116 -3.87 21.34 -8.62
C ALA A 116 -4.66 20.71 -9.79
N ALA A 117 -4.38 19.44 -10.11
CA ALA A 117 -5.01 18.72 -11.22
C ALA A 117 -6.33 18.03 -10.85
N MET A 118 -6.62 17.81 -9.56
CA MET A 118 -7.87 17.24 -9.07
C MET A 118 -8.24 17.82 -7.71
N ASP A 119 -9.48 17.57 -7.25
CA ASP A 119 -9.93 17.99 -5.92
C ASP A 119 -8.94 17.55 -4.81
N PRO A 120 -8.57 18.45 -3.86
CA PRO A 120 -7.59 18.13 -2.82
C PRO A 120 -7.95 16.93 -1.94
N ALA A 121 -9.24 16.65 -1.72
CA ALA A 121 -9.68 15.50 -0.93
C ALA A 121 -9.51 14.19 -1.71
N ARG A 122 -9.73 14.20 -3.04
CA ARG A 122 -9.39 13.08 -3.94
C ARG A 122 -7.89 12.84 -4.00
N ALA A 123 -7.09 13.91 -4.14
CA ALA A 123 -5.63 13.83 -4.13
C ALA A 123 -5.11 13.20 -2.83
N SER A 124 -5.64 13.62 -1.68
CA SER A 124 -5.31 13.03 -0.37
C SER A 124 -5.61 11.52 -0.32
N SER A 125 -6.73 11.09 -0.92
CA SER A 125 -7.10 9.69 -1.01
C SER A 125 -6.11 8.90 -1.89
N VAL A 126 -5.73 9.43 -3.06
CA VAL A 126 -4.68 8.85 -3.92
C VAL A 126 -3.35 8.66 -3.15
N ARG A 127 -2.89 9.69 -2.42
CA ARG A 127 -1.69 9.58 -1.59
C ARG A 127 -1.83 8.52 -0.50
N SER A 128 -3.01 8.41 0.09
CA SER A 128 -3.30 7.40 1.11
C SER A 128 -3.26 5.98 0.52
N LEU A 129 -3.80 5.78 -0.69
CA LEU A 129 -3.67 4.50 -1.43
C LEU A 129 -2.20 4.15 -1.67
N CYS A 130 -1.40 5.14 -2.08
CA CYS A 130 0.03 4.93 -2.33
C CYS A 130 0.77 4.48 -1.06
N TRP A 131 0.50 5.11 0.09
CA TRP A 131 1.04 4.68 1.38
C TRP A 131 0.54 3.29 1.80
N ALA A 132 -0.75 2.98 1.59
CA ALA A 132 -1.33 1.68 1.90
C ALA A 132 -0.66 0.56 1.10
N LEU A 133 -0.39 0.79 -0.19
CA LEU A 133 0.31 -0.20 -0.98
C LEU A 133 1.81 -0.25 -0.69
N LEU A 134 2.45 0.87 -0.37
CA LEU A 134 3.84 0.85 0.10
C LEU A 134 3.99 -0.03 1.35
N TRP A 135 3.06 0.06 2.31
CA TRP A 135 2.99 -0.89 3.43
C TRP A 135 2.84 -2.33 2.95
N GLY A 136 1.88 -2.60 2.04
CA GLY A 136 1.61 -3.95 1.53
C GLY A 136 2.83 -4.58 0.88
N LYS A 137 3.56 -3.80 0.07
CA LYS A 137 4.78 -4.24 -0.61
C LYS A 137 5.92 -4.48 0.35
N THR A 138 6.20 -3.52 1.23
CA THR A 138 7.33 -3.60 2.18
C THR A 138 7.12 -4.75 3.16
N THR A 139 5.91 -4.90 3.69
CA THR A 139 5.54 -5.98 4.61
C THR A 139 5.56 -7.35 3.92
N GLY A 140 4.92 -7.47 2.75
CA GLY A 140 4.85 -8.73 2.01
C GLY A 140 6.21 -9.24 1.55
N ASN A 141 7.07 -8.33 1.08
CA ASN A 141 8.44 -8.70 0.69
C ASN A 141 9.29 -9.07 1.90
N SER A 142 9.12 -8.41 3.05
CA SER A 142 9.81 -8.78 4.29
C SER A 142 9.35 -10.14 4.83
N ILE A 143 8.05 -10.45 4.74
CA ILE A 143 7.51 -11.78 5.06
C ILE A 143 8.09 -12.84 4.13
N ASN A 144 8.15 -12.58 2.82
CA ASN A 144 8.75 -13.52 1.88
C ASN A 144 10.23 -13.75 2.20
N ALA A 145 11.01 -12.69 2.45
CA ALA A 145 12.40 -12.82 2.85
C ALA A 145 12.57 -13.67 4.13
N ALA A 146 11.75 -13.42 5.16
CA ALA A 146 11.76 -14.19 6.40
C ALA A 146 11.38 -15.67 6.18
N ARG A 147 10.33 -15.92 5.38
CA ARG A 147 9.89 -17.28 5.00
C ARG A 147 10.97 -18.01 4.23
N ASP A 148 11.62 -17.34 3.28
CA ASP A 148 12.60 -17.97 2.40
C ASP A 148 13.85 -18.39 3.20
N LYS A 149 14.26 -17.62 4.21
CA LYS A 149 15.30 -18.05 5.20
C LYS A 149 14.90 -19.32 5.94
N LEU A 150 13.66 -19.41 6.41
CA LEU A 150 13.14 -20.61 7.10
C LEU A 150 13.13 -21.84 6.18
N LEU A 151 12.61 -21.70 4.96
CA LEU A 151 12.48 -22.79 4.00
C LEU A 151 13.85 -23.27 3.51
N SER A 152 14.79 -22.35 3.31
CA SER A 152 16.17 -22.66 2.93
C SER A 152 17.06 -23.09 4.11
N ARG A 153 16.50 -23.17 5.33
CA ARG A 153 17.19 -23.59 6.57
C ARG A 153 18.35 -22.68 6.99
N HIS A 154 18.36 -21.44 6.54
CA HIS A 154 19.31 -20.39 6.97
C HIS A 154 18.88 -19.77 8.31
N PHE A 155 18.78 -20.61 9.36
CA PHE A 155 18.27 -20.19 10.67
C PHE A 155 19.16 -19.15 11.37
N SER A 156 20.47 -19.12 11.08
CA SER A 156 21.40 -18.11 11.59
C SER A 156 21.07 -16.69 11.15
N ASP A 157 20.37 -16.54 10.02
CA ASP A 157 20.12 -15.25 9.38
C ASP A 157 18.74 -14.68 9.74
N ILE A 158 18.00 -15.39 10.60
CA ILE A 158 16.67 -15.00 11.09
C ILE A 158 16.84 -13.98 12.21
N THR A 159 16.29 -12.80 11.97
CA THR A 159 16.29 -11.69 12.93
C THR A 159 15.04 -11.74 13.83
N THR A 160 15.07 -11.00 14.94
CA THR A 160 13.86 -10.80 15.78
C THR A 160 12.73 -10.13 15.00
N LEU A 161 13.06 -9.24 14.05
CA LEU A 161 12.08 -8.60 13.19
C LEU A 161 11.43 -9.60 12.24
N ASP A 162 12.19 -10.54 11.67
CA ASP A 162 11.65 -11.60 10.81
C ASP A 162 10.57 -12.41 11.55
N VAL A 163 10.84 -12.78 12.81
CA VAL A 163 9.88 -13.51 13.67
C VAL A 163 8.64 -12.67 13.94
N VAL A 164 8.80 -11.38 14.25
CA VAL A 164 7.65 -10.48 14.49
C VAL A 164 6.81 -10.30 13.23
N LEU A 165 7.44 -10.08 12.06
CA LEU A 165 6.73 -9.91 10.80
C LEU A 165 5.98 -11.19 10.39
N LEU A 166 6.60 -12.36 10.52
CA LEU A 166 5.95 -13.63 10.23
C LEU A 166 4.82 -13.93 11.21
N GLY A 167 5.05 -13.76 12.51
CA GLY A 167 4.06 -14.04 13.54
C GLY A 167 2.87 -13.09 13.49
N TYR A 168 3.11 -11.79 13.28
CA TYR A 168 2.07 -10.77 13.29
C TYR A 168 1.42 -10.59 11.93
N TYR A 169 2.19 -10.33 10.85
CA TYR A 169 1.61 -10.06 9.53
C TYR A 169 1.47 -11.30 8.64
N GLY A 170 2.20 -12.39 8.90
CA GLY A 170 2.13 -13.63 8.13
C GLY A 170 0.71 -14.17 7.94
N PRO A 171 -0.13 -14.28 8.98
CA PRO A 171 -1.52 -14.72 8.82
C PRO A 171 -2.33 -13.88 7.83
N LEU A 172 -2.19 -12.55 7.88
CA LEU A 172 -2.87 -11.64 6.96
C LEU A 172 -2.46 -11.88 5.51
N PHE A 173 -1.15 -11.99 5.25
CA PHE A 173 -0.64 -12.23 3.90
C PHE A 173 -0.97 -13.63 3.36
N PHE A 174 -1.07 -14.63 4.25
CA PHE A 174 -1.63 -15.94 3.89
C PHE A 174 -3.07 -15.82 3.42
N PHE A 175 -3.93 -15.12 4.16
CA PHE A 175 -5.33 -14.89 3.76
C PHE A 175 -5.45 -14.10 2.45
N ILE A 176 -4.58 -13.10 2.22
CA ILE A 176 -4.51 -12.40 0.93
C ILE A 176 -4.19 -13.37 -0.21
N GLY A 177 -3.26 -14.31 0.01
CA GLY A 177 -2.93 -15.37 -0.95
C GLY A 177 -4.14 -16.26 -1.28
N VAL A 178 -4.91 -16.67 -0.27
CA VAL A 178 -6.14 -17.46 -0.45
C VAL A 178 -7.20 -16.65 -1.18
N LEU A 179 -7.42 -15.39 -0.79
CA LEU A 179 -8.37 -14.49 -1.43
C LEU A 179 -8.05 -14.30 -2.90
N ASN A 180 -6.78 -14.12 -3.26
CA ASN A 180 -6.36 -14.01 -4.65
C ASN A 180 -6.81 -15.23 -5.49
N GLN A 181 -6.68 -16.44 -4.94
CA GLN A 181 -7.15 -17.66 -5.61
C GLN A 181 -8.67 -17.70 -5.80
N ILE A 182 -9.43 -17.16 -4.83
CA ILE A 182 -10.89 -17.04 -4.93
C ILE A 182 -11.26 -16.03 -6.04
N LEU A 183 -10.60 -14.87 -6.06
CA LEU A 183 -10.88 -13.79 -7.00
C LEU A 183 -10.55 -14.13 -8.46
N LEU A 184 -9.73 -15.15 -8.73
CA LEU A 184 -9.55 -15.67 -10.10
C LEU A 184 -10.86 -16.10 -10.77
N LYS A 185 -11.85 -16.50 -9.97
CA LYS A 185 -13.17 -16.95 -10.47
C LYS A 185 -14.20 -15.81 -10.54
N ALA A 186 -13.86 -14.62 -10.04
CA ALA A 186 -14.77 -13.49 -10.06
C ALA A 186 -14.88 -12.88 -11.47
N PRO A 187 -16.09 -12.50 -11.92
CA PRO A 187 -16.29 -11.93 -13.25
C PRO A 187 -15.52 -10.61 -13.41
N ALA A 188 -15.11 -10.33 -14.65
CA ALA A 188 -14.57 -9.02 -15.01
C ALA A 188 -15.69 -7.97 -15.07
N ASN A 189 -15.33 -6.69 -14.93
CA ASN A 189 -16.26 -5.55 -15.06
C ASN A 189 -17.47 -5.64 -14.12
N VAL A 190 -17.24 -5.92 -12.84
CA VAL A 190 -18.29 -5.91 -11.83
C VAL A 190 -18.83 -4.49 -11.62
N PRO A 191 -20.08 -4.33 -11.15
CA PRO A 191 -20.64 -3.01 -10.87
C PRO A 191 -19.76 -2.20 -9.90
N SER A 192 -19.63 -0.89 -10.14
CA SER A 192 -18.73 -0.03 -9.37
C SER A 192 -18.99 -0.06 -7.86
N TRP A 193 -20.26 -0.13 -7.45
CA TRP A 193 -20.63 -0.24 -6.03
C TRP A 193 -20.04 -1.50 -5.39
N PHE A 194 -20.01 -2.62 -6.12
CA PHE A 194 -19.47 -3.87 -5.61
C PHE A 194 -17.96 -3.75 -5.40
N SER A 195 -17.23 -3.19 -6.37
CA SER A 195 -15.79 -2.94 -6.23
C SER A 195 -15.47 -2.01 -5.07
N SER A 196 -16.22 -0.92 -4.90
CA SER A 196 -16.05 0.00 -3.77
C SER A 196 -16.35 -0.65 -2.43
N THR A 197 -17.44 -1.43 -2.33
CA THR A 197 -17.79 -2.17 -1.11
C THR A 197 -16.73 -3.23 -0.78
N LEU A 198 -16.26 -3.98 -1.78
CA LEU A 198 -15.21 -4.97 -1.60
C LEU A 198 -13.92 -4.31 -1.10
N GLY A 199 -13.50 -3.19 -1.70
CA GLY A 199 -12.33 -2.44 -1.23
C GLY A 199 -12.46 -1.94 0.21
N ALA A 200 -13.64 -1.44 0.58
CA ALA A 200 -13.93 -1.04 1.96
C ALA A 200 -13.92 -2.23 2.95
N ILE A 201 -14.39 -3.41 2.53
CA ILE A 201 -14.31 -4.64 3.33
C ILE A 201 -12.85 -5.06 3.50
N LEU A 202 -12.05 -5.03 2.43
CA LEU A 202 -10.63 -5.39 2.46
C LEU A 202 -9.78 -4.40 3.27
N TRP A 203 -10.22 -3.15 3.39
CA TRP A 203 -9.63 -2.16 4.28
C TRP A 203 -9.68 -2.59 5.75
N VAL A 204 -10.75 -3.26 6.20
CA VAL A 204 -10.94 -3.63 7.62
C VAL A 204 -9.81 -4.51 8.16
N PRO A 205 -9.50 -5.70 7.60
CA PRO A 205 -8.40 -6.51 8.09
C PRO A 205 -7.06 -5.77 7.96
N GLN A 206 -6.86 -4.97 6.90
CA GLN A 206 -5.63 -4.18 6.77
C GLN A 206 -5.50 -3.14 7.92
N ALA A 207 -6.56 -2.43 8.25
CA ALA A 207 -6.60 -1.47 9.35
C ALA A 207 -6.38 -2.14 10.72
N LEU A 208 -6.97 -3.31 10.94
CA LEU A 208 -6.81 -4.07 12.19
C LEU A 208 -5.36 -4.51 12.46
N PHE A 209 -4.54 -4.67 11.42
CA PHE A 209 -3.12 -5.01 11.57
C PHE A 209 -2.20 -3.79 11.48
N ILE A 210 -2.58 -2.73 10.77
CA ILE A 210 -1.78 -1.50 10.71
C ILE A 210 -1.96 -0.65 11.96
N ALA A 211 -3.20 -0.45 12.43
CA ALA A 211 -3.50 0.53 13.47
C ALA A 211 -2.84 0.20 14.82
N PRO A 212 -2.91 -1.04 15.37
CA PRO A 212 -2.28 -1.34 16.64
C PRO A 212 -0.76 -1.14 16.58
N MET A 213 -0.13 -1.61 15.49
CA MET A 213 1.31 -1.44 15.30
C MET A 213 1.69 0.03 15.12
N GLY A 214 0.89 0.80 14.38
CA GLY A 214 1.09 2.24 14.22
C GLY A 214 0.99 3.00 15.54
N ILE A 215 0.02 2.68 16.40
CA ILE A 215 -0.11 3.27 17.75
C ILE A 215 1.12 2.96 18.60
N LEU A 216 1.57 1.70 18.61
CA LEU A 216 2.79 1.30 19.31
C LEU A 216 4.01 2.07 18.78
N CYS A 217 4.13 2.21 17.47
CA CYS A 217 5.24 2.92 16.84
C CYS A 217 5.19 4.43 17.11
N VAL A 218 4.01 5.04 17.19
CA VAL A 218 3.83 6.43 17.63
C VAL A 218 4.33 6.59 19.07
N ALA A 219 3.99 5.66 19.97
CA ALA A 219 4.48 5.69 21.34
C ALA A 219 6.01 5.57 21.41
N VAL A 220 6.60 4.64 20.64
CA VAL A 220 8.07 4.47 20.54
C VAL A 220 8.76 5.73 19.99
N ASN A 221 8.11 6.45 19.06
CA ASN A 221 8.62 7.70 18.48
C ASN A 221 8.29 8.95 19.33
N GLY A 222 7.94 8.79 20.61
CA GLY A 222 7.66 9.90 21.52
C GLY A 222 6.41 10.70 21.14
N GLY A 223 5.39 10.03 20.60
CA GLY A 223 4.12 10.64 20.21
C GLY A 223 4.11 11.27 18.81
N LYS A 224 5.16 11.08 18.01
CA LYS A 224 5.29 11.71 16.69
C LYS A 224 4.90 10.77 15.56
N VAL A 225 4.19 11.32 14.57
CA VAL A 225 4.07 10.71 13.24
C VAL A 225 5.27 11.18 12.42
N VAL A 226 6.06 10.22 11.94
CA VAL A 226 7.38 10.44 11.31
C VAL A 226 7.33 10.08 9.83
#